data_AF-A0AA88GGZ6-F1
#
_entry.id   AF-A0AA88GGZ6-F1
#
_cell.length_a   1.000
_cell.length_b   1.000
_cell.length_c   1.000
_cell.angle_alpha   90.00
_cell.angle_beta   90.00
_cell.angle_gamma   90.00
#
_symmetry.space_group_name_H-M   'P 1'
#
loop_
_entity.id
_entity.type
_entity.pdbx_description
1 polymer ?
#
loop_
_entity_poly.entity_id
_entity_poly.type
_entity_poly.pdbx_seq_one_letter_code
_entity_poly.pdbx_strand_id
1 'polypeptide(L)'
;MPNLEHVDIDLCCYFSGQVFKKIGQFQQLIYFRIERGRDNASLIEQCEDIHFGGGTLPKLEFLDVDPSNSNRPVGILTKTDLVRESLKSYKNIDLPAESVMSKNLTFAKDYLEEEQVAEAMRSNNIHYVLVEDEQSNWIGMASTVDILEEMAHSNKAFPYNRRRKVEY
;
A
#
# COMPACT_ATOMS: atom_id res chain seq x y z
N MET A 1 -13.77 -13.77 15.21
CA MET A 1 -12.31 -13.94 15.27
C MET A 1 -11.70 -12.59 15.67
N PRO A 2 -11.57 -12.29 16.97
CA PRO A 2 -11.18 -10.94 17.42
C PRO A 2 -9.70 -10.59 17.23
N ASN A 3 -8.83 -11.58 17.00
CA ASN A 3 -7.37 -11.40 16.95
C ASN A 3 -6.78 -11.69 15.56
N LEU A 4 -7.56 -11.51 14.49
CA LEU A 4 -7.07 -11.72 13.14
C LEU A 4 -6.21 -10.51 12.74
N GLU A 5 -4.90 -10.71 12.66
CA GLU A 5 -3.93 -9.65 12.33
C GLU A 5 -3.47 -9.69 10.87
N HIS A 6 -3.33 -10.89 10.30
CA HIS A 6 -2.81 -11.09 8.95
C HIS A 6 -3.77 -11.99 8.17
N VAL A 7 -4.15 -11.54 6.98
CA VAL A 7 -4.90 -12.31 6.00
C VAL A 7 -4.14 -12.27 4.69
N ASP A 8 -3.69 -13.44 4.24
CA ASP A 8 -3.09 -13.61 2.93
C ASP A 8 -3.81 -14.76 2.23
N ILE A 9 -4.45 -14.44 1.11
CA ILE A 9 -5.21 -15.40 0.31
C ILE A 9 -4.55 -15.47 -1.06
N ASP A 10 -3.70 -16.46 -1.23
CA ASP A 10 -3.09 -16.79 -2.51
C ASP A 10 -4.12 -17.42 -3.46
N LEU A 11 -4.10 -17.00 -4.73
CA LEU A 11 -4.75 -17.66 -5.86
C LEU A 11 -6.24 -17.95 -5.66
N CYS A 12 -7.04 -16.93 -5.37
CA CYS A 12 -8.49 -17.05 -5.28
C CYS A 12 -9.16 -16.85 -6.65
N CYS A 13 -9.97 -17.82 -7.10
CA CYS A 13 -10.72 -17.70 -8.35
C CYS A 13 -12.05 -16.94 -8.21
N TYR A 14 -12.56 -16.77 -7.00
CA TYR A 14 -13.79 -16.03 -6.74
C TYR A 14 -13.70 -15.28 -5.41
N PHE A 15 -13.66 -13.96 -5.50
CA PHE A 15 -13.64 -13.10 -4.32
C PHE A 15 -14.79 -12.10 -4.35
N SER A 16 -15.75 -12.29 -3.45
CA SER A 16 -16.90 -11.40 -3.31
C SER A 16 -16.55 -10.16 -2.49
N GLY A 17 -16.94 -8.98 -2.98
CA GLY A 17 -16.80 -7.71 -2.26
C GLY A 17 -17.53 -7.67 -0.91
N GLN A 18 -18.40 -8.64 -0.62
CA GLN A 18 -19.13 -8.75 0.65
C GLN A 18 -18.22 -8.92 1.87
N VAL A 19 -17.01 -9.50 1.72
CA VAL A 19 -16.04 -9.54 2.83
C VAL A 19 -15.68 -8.13 3.30
N PHE A 20 -15.51 -7.20 2.36
CA PHE A 20 -15.07 -5.85 2.66
C PHE A 20 -16.14 -5.06 3.42
N LYS A 21 -17.43 -5.42 3.30
CA LYS A 21 -18.51 -4.74 4.04
C LYS A 21 -18.42 -4.90 5.55
N LYS A 22 -17.68 -5.90 6.02
CA LYS A 22 -17.46 -6.17 7.44
C LYS A 22 -15.99 -6.14 7.83
N ILE A 23 -15.10 -5.73 6.94
CA ILE A 23 -13.66 -5.78 7.23
C ILE A 23 -13.30 -4.91 8.43
N GLY A 24 -13.99 -3.78 8.63
CA GLY A 24 -13.84 -2.94 9.82
C GLY A 24 -14.17 -3.64 11.15
N GLN A 25 -14.79 -4.82 11.15
CA GLN A 25 -14.97 -5.60 12.38
C GLN A 25 -13.66 -6.25 12.87
N PHE A 26 -12.65 -6.35 12.01
CA PHE A 26 -11.32 -6.86 12.34
C PHE A 26 -10.41 -5.72 12.81
N GLN A 27 -10.67 -5.21 14.02
CA GLN A 27 -9.93 -4.08 14.63
C GLN A 27 -8.43 -4.36 14.84
N GLN A 28 -8.03 -5.63 14.81
CA GLN A 28 -6.64 -6.06 14.94
C GLN A 28 -5.94 -6.30 13.60
N LEU A 29 -6.65 -6.16 12.47
CA LEU A 29 -6.11 -6.45 11.14
C LEU A 29 -5.03 -5.43 10.78
N ILE A 30 -3.84 -5.92 10.48
CA ILE A 30 -2.65 -5.16 10.08
C ILE A 30 -2.41 -5.32 8.59
N TYR A 31 -2.55 -6.55 8.08
CA TYR A 31 -2.24 -6.92 6.72
C TYR A 31 -3.41 -7.69 6.09
N PHE A 32 -3.80 -7.27 4.89
CA PHE A 32 -4.79 -7.98 4.09
C PHE A 32 -4.37 -8.00 2.62
N ARG A 33 -4.10 -9.19 2.09
CA ARG A 33 -3.79 -9.42 0.68
C ARG A 33 -4.68 -10.50 0.10
N ILE A 34 -5.10 -10.27 -1.13
CA ILE A 34 -5.78 -11.27 -1.94
C ILE A 34 -5.21 -11.24 -3.34
N GLU A 35 -4.66 -12.37 -3.76
CA GLU A 35 -4.21 -12.61 -5.12
C GLU A 35 -5.27 -13.39 -5.91
N ARG A 36 -5.59 -12.95 -7.12
CA ARG A 36 -6.53 -13.67 -8.00
C ARG A 36 -5.77 -14.59 -8.95
N GLY A 37 -6.16 -15.87 -8.98
CA GLY A 37 -5.51 -16.87 -9.84
C GLY A 37 -5.80 -16.64 -11.33
N ARG A 38 -4.77 -16.77 -12.18
CA ARG A 38 -4.79 -16.49 -13.63
C ARG A 38 -5.46 -17.56 -14.49
N ASP A 39 -5.87 -18.69 -13.91
CA ASP A 39 -6.07 -19.92 -14.69
C ASP A 39 -7.27 -19.93 -15.64
N ASN A 40 -8.17 -18.95 -15.61
CA ASN A 40 -9.18 -18.80 -16.66
C ASN A 40 -9.57 -17.33 -16.87
N ALA A 41 -8.90 -16.68 -17.83
CA ALA A 41 -9.12 -15.29 -18.27
C ALA A 41 -10.56 -14.97 -18.76
N SER A 42 -11.47 -15.95 -18.74
CA SER A 42 -12.85 -15.84 -19.23
C SER A 42 -13.92 -15.91 -18.13
N LEU A 43 -13.56 -16.06 -16.85
CA LEU A 43 -14.56 -16.34 -15.78
C LEU A 43 -14.55 -15.39 -14.58
N ILE A 44 -13.66 -14.40 -14.54
CA ILE A 44 -13.59 -13.48 -13.39
C ILE A 44 -13.91 -12.06 -13.84
N GLU A 45 -15.15 -11.85 -14.30
CA GLU A 45 -15.75 -10.52 -14.19
C GLU A 45 -15.82 -10.18 -12.71
N GLN A 46 -15.24 -9.05 -12.33
CA GLN A 46 -15.38 -8.50 -10.99
C GLN A 46 -16.86 -8.08 -10.83
N CYS A 47 -17.72 -9.03 -10.44
CA CYS A 47 -19.17 -8.84 -10.51
C CYS A 47 -19.75 -7.88 -9.46
N GLU A 48 -18.96 -7.43 -8.46
CA GLU A 48 -19.46 -6.56 -7.41
C GLU A 48 -18.45 -5.48 -7.02
N ASP A 49 -18.95 -4.26 -6.83
CA ASP A 49 -18.22 -3.13 -6.25
C ASP A 49 -17.60 -3.54 -4.90
N ILE A 50 -16.34 -3.13 -4.69
CA ILE A 50 -15.65 -3.30 -3.42
C ILE A 50 -16.15 -2.22 -2.46
N HIS A 51 -16.92 -2.62 -1.45
CA HIS A 51 -17.41 -1.73 -0.41
C HIS A 51 -16.71 -2.01 0.91
N PHE A 52 -15.91 -1.06 1.39
CA PHE A 52 -15.35 -1.11 2.73
C PHE A 52 -16.38 -0.67 3.76
N GLY A 53 -16.71 -1.55 4.70
CA GLY A 53 -17.67 -1.29 5.77
C GLY A 53 -17.29 -1.95 7.09
N GLY A 54 -18.15 -1.77 8.09
CA GLY A 54 -17.99 -2.41 9.40
C GLY A 54 -17.16 -1.62 10.42
N GLY A 55 -16.87 -0.34 10.16
CA GLY A 55 -16.13 0.55 11.07
C GLY A 55 -14.75 0.93 10.55
N THR A 56 -13.93 1.53 11.43
CA THR A 56 -12.55 1.90 11.11
C THR A 56 -11.60 0.71 11.23
N LEU A 57 -10.50 0.75 10.49
CA LEU A 57 -9.42 -0.24 10.54
C LEU A 57 -8.16 0.44 11.10
N PRO A 58 -8.09 0.68 12.44
CA PRO A 58 -7.09 1.57 13.02
C PRO A 58 -5.65 1.04 12.91
N LYS A 59 -5.49 -0.27 12.71
CA LYS A 59 -4.20 -0.95 12.61
C LYS A 59 -3.83 -1.39 11.20
N LEU A 60 -4.73 -1.21 10.23
CA LEU A 60 -4.48 -1.69 8.87
C LEU A 60 -3.41 -0.82 8.23
N GLU A 61 -2.29 -1.45 7.92
CA GLU A 61 -1.12 -0.82 7.29
C GLU A 61 -1.10 -1.13 5.79
N PHE A 62 -1.53 -2.33 5.41
CA PHE A 62 -1.49 -2.79 4.04
C PHE A 62 -2.80 -3.47 3.62
N LEU A 63 -3.32 -3.06 2.46
CA LEU A 63 -4.48 -3.64 1.82
C LEU A 63 -4.22 -3.74 0.33
N ASP A 64 -4.08 -4.96 -0.14
CA ASP A 64 -3.91 -5.27 -1.56
C ASP A 64 -5.08 -6.12 -2.05
N VAL A 65 -5.75 -5.58 -3.05
CA VAL A 65 -6.93 -6.20 -3.66
C VAL A 65 -6.77 -6.08 -5.16
N ASP A 66 -6.19 -7.11 -5.78
CA ASP A 66 -5.88 -7.15 -7.20
C ASP A 66 -7.17 -7.07 -8.05
N PRO A 67 -7.40 -5.95 -8.77
CA PRO A 67 -8.50 -5.80 -9.69
C PRO A 67 -8.00 -6.04 -11.13
N SER A 68 -7.92 -7.31 -11.52
CA SER A 68 -8.05 -7.80 -12.92
C SER A 68 -6.90 -7.53 -13.91
N ASN A 69 -6.53 -8.61 -14.63
CA ASN A 69 -5.91 -8.77 -15.96
C ASN A 69 -4.64 -7.99 -16.37
N SER A 70 -4.36 -6.81 -15.82
CA SER A 70 -3.09 -6.10 -16.03
C SER A 70 -2.34 -6.08 -14.71
N ASN A 71 -1.16 -6.67 -14.67
CA ASN A 71 -0.25 -6.67 -13.51
C ASN A 71 0.33 -5.27 -13.22
N ARG A 72 -0.49 -4.22 -13.35
CA ARG A 72 -0.08 -2.82 -13.32
C ARG A 72 -1.06 -2.02 -12.48
N PRO A 73 -0.58 -1.33 -11.44
CA PRO A 73 -1.43 -0.49 -10.60
C PRO A 73 -2.03 0.66 -11.42
N VAL A 74 -3.30 0.96 -11.14
CA VAL A 74 -4.07 2.01 -11.84
C VAL A 74 -4.18 3.31 -11.05
N GLY A 75 -3.84 3.29 -9.76
CA GLY A 75 -3.80 4.46 -8.88
C GLY A 75 -3.34 4.11 -7.47
N ILE A 76 -3.00 5.12 -6.68
CA ILE A 76 -2.69 5.00 -5.25
C ILE A 76 -3.69 5.84 -4.47
N LEU A 77 -4.34 5.23 -3.48
CA LEU A 77 -5.26 5.91 -2.57
C LEU A 77 -4.59 6.10 -1.21
N THR A 78 -4.28 7.34 -0.84
CA THR A 78 -3.61 7.66 0.43
C THR A 78 -4.56 8.31 1.43
N LYS A 79 -4.16 8.37 2.71
CA LYS A 79 -4.86 9.18 3.73
C LYS A 79 -5.05 10.63 3.28
N THR A 80 -4.07 11.21 2.59
CA THR A 80 -4.14 12.58 2.08
C THR A 80 -5.28 12.74 1.06
N ASP A 81 -5.49 11.75 0.19
CA ASP A 81 -6.58 11.77 -0.80
C ASP A 81 -7.95 11.68 -0.11
N LEU A 82 -8.09 10.79 0.88
CA LEU A 82 -9.32 10.68 1.68
C LEU A 82 -9.64 11.97 2.44
N VAL A 83 -8.65 12.57 3.10
CA VAL A 83 -8.83 13.85 3.81
C VAL A 83 -9.20 14.95 2.82
N ARG A 84 -8.50 15.05 1.69
CA ARG A 84 -8.76 16.06 0.66
C ARG A 84 -10.19 15.99 0.14
N GLU A 85 -10.69 14.78 -0.14
CA GLU A 85 -12.07 14.62 -0.62
C GLU A 85 -13.11 14.81 0.48
N SER A 86 -12.83 14.39 1.72
CA SER A 86 -13.73 14.64 2.85
C SER A 86 -13.96 16.13 3.11
N LEU A 87 -12.94 16.96 2.84
CA LEU A 87 -13.03 18.42 2.98
C LEU A 87 -13.81 19.07 1.84
N LYS A 88 -13.76 18.51 0.63
CA LYS A 88 -14.51 19.00 -0.55
C LYS A 88 -15.98 18.63 -0.48
N SER A 89 -16.26 17.41 -0.03
CA SER A 89 -17.58 16.81 -0.03
C SER A 89 -17.98 16.48 1.40
N TYR A 90 -18.55 17.46 2.11
CA TYR A 90 -19.08 17.30 3.49
C TYR A 90 -20.14 16.18 3.64
N LYS A 91 -20.58 15.54 2.54
CA LYS A 91 -21.74 14.62 2.49
C LYS A 91 -21.60 13.38 1.60
N ASN A 92 -20.56 13.22 0.77
CA ASN A 92 -20.45 12.07 -0.15
C ASN A 92 -19.25 11.19 0.22
N ILE A 93 -19.51 10.22 1.09
CA ILE A 93 -18.55 9.16 1.47
C ILE A 93 -18.54 8.02 0.44
N ASP A 94 -19.57 7.95 -0.42
CA ASP A 94 -19.79 6.84 -1.37
C ASP A 94 -19.13 7.08 -2.75
N LEU A 95 -18.09 7.91 -2.81
CA LEU A 95 -17.34 8.10 -4.06
C LEU A 95 -16.52 6.85 -4.38
N PRO A 96 -16.48 6.40 -5.65
CA PRO A 96 -15.63 5.29 -6.04
C PRO A 96 -14.15 5.66 -5.84
N ALA A 97 -13.34 4.72 -5.34
CA ALA A 97 -11.91 4.93 -5.09
C ALA A 97 -11.17 5.51 -6.30
N GLU A 98 -11.56 5.09 -7.51
CA GLU A 98 -10.99 5.58 -8.78
C GLU A 98 -11.14 7.10 -8.99
N SER A 99 -12.18 7.71 -8.43
CA SER A 99 -12.43 9.15 -8.50
C SER A 99 -11.61 9.97 -7.49
N VAL A 100 -11.07 9.30 -6.46
CA VAL A 100 -10.36 9.92 -5.34
C VAL A 100 -8.85 9.70 -5.41
N MET A 101 -8.43 8.52 -5.89
CA MET A 101 -7.03 8.09 -5.91
C MET A 101 -6.15 8.96 -6.82
N SER A 102 -4.87 9.03 -6.46
CA SER A 102 -3.85 9.64 -7.31
C SER A 102 -3.50 8.72 -8.49
N LYS A 103 -3.62 9.25 -9.71
CA LYS A 103 -3.33 8.51 -10.97
C LYS A 103 -1.93 8.80 -11.54
N ASN A 104 -1.23 9.81 -11.03
CA ASN A 104 0.15 10.10 -11.43
C ASN A 104 1.10 9.19 -10.64
N LEU A 105 1.28 7.97 -11.16
CA LEU A 105 2.07 6.93 -10.51
C LEU A 105 3.55 7.11 -10.81
N THR A 106 4.36 7.17 -9.75
CA THR A 106 5.82 7.17 -9.85
C THR A 106 6.34 5.77 -9.56
N PHE A 107 7.22 5.29 -10.44
CA PHE A 107 7.87 3.99 -10.32
C PHE A 107 9.37 4.16 -10.07
N ALA A 108 9.91 3.36 -9.16
CA ALA A 108 11.33 3.15 -8.93
C ALA A 108 11.71 1.75 -9.44
N LYS A 109 12.92 1.60 -9.95
CA LYS A 109 13.46 0.29 -10.29
C LYS A 109 14.05 -0.37 -9.04
N ASP A 110 13.90 -1.68 -8.95
CA ASP A 110 14.34 -2.51 -7.82
C ASP A 110 15.85 -2.51 -7.59
N TYR A 111 16.63 -2.15 -8.62
CA TYR A 111 18.07 -1.96 -8.53
C TYR A 111 18.50 -0.54 -8.11
N LEU A 112 17.57 0.39 -7.85
CA LEU A 112 17.92 1.74 -7.39
C LEU A 112 18.29 1.73 -5.91
N GLU A 113 19.34 2.46 -5.57
CA GLU A 113 19.79 2.67 -4.19
C GLU A 113 18.82 3.57 -3.43
N GLU A 114 18.78 3.43 -2.10
CA GLU A 114 17.83 4.13 -1.24
C GLU A 114 17.88 5.67 -1.38
N GLU A 115 19.06 6.25 -1.63
CA GLU A 115 19.23 7.70 -1.84
C GLU A 115 18.55 8.17 -3.14
N GLN A 116 18.61 7.35 -4.19
CA GLN A 116 17.97 7.66 -5.48
C GLN A 116 16.46 7.59 -5.37
N VAL A 117 15.96 6.60 -4.63
CA VAL A 117 14.53 6.46 -4.34
C VAL A 117 14.03 7.62 -3.47
N ALA A 118 14.79 8.00 -2.43
CA ALA A 118 14.48 9.15 -1.59
C ALA A 118 14.42 10.45 -2.39
N GLU A 119 15.36 10.66 -3.30
CA GLU A 119 15.38 11.84 -4.17
C GLU A 119 14.21 11.87 -5.15
N ALA A 120 13.81 10.71 -5.71
CA ALA A 120 12.61 10.59 -6.53
C ALA A 120 11.34 10.94 -5.74
N MET A 121 11.21 10.46 -4.50
CA MET A 121 10.10 10.80 -3.62
C MET A 121 10.05 12.31 -3.32
N ARG A 122 11.21 12.89 -2.98
CA ARG A 122 11.35 14.33 -2.67
C ARG A 122 11.00 15.21 -3.87
N SER A 123 11.55 14.90 -5.04
CA SER A 123 11.36 15.69 -6.26
C SER A 123 9.92 15.65 -6.77
N ASN A 124 9.21 14.53 -6.57
CA ASN A 124 7.81 14.40 -6.93
C ASN A 124 6.84 14.82 -5.81
N ASN A 125 7.35 15.19 -4.63
CA ASN A 125 6.56 15.50 -3.45
C ASN A 125 5.56 14.39 -3.09
N ILE A 126 6.04 13.15 -3.07
CA ILE A 126 5.28 11.94 -2.76
C ILE A 126 5.90 11.17 -1.59
N HIS A 127 5.10 10.36 -0.90
CA HIS A 127 5.53 9.53 0.23
C HIS A 127 5.63 8.04 -0.09
N TYR A 128 5.14 7.65 -1.27
CA TYR A 128 5.08 6.27 -1.72
C TYR A 128 5.54 6.20 -3.16
N VAL A 129 6.32 5.18 -3.48
CA VAL A 129 6.76 4.88 -4.84
C VAL A 129 6.44 3.43 -5.13
N LEU A 130 6.00 3.14 -6.36
CA LEU A 130 5.80 1.78 -6.80
C LEU A 130 7.14 1.21 -7.25
N VAL A 131 7.39 -0.06 -6.97
CA VAL A 131 8.63 -0.73 -7.33
C VAL A 131 8.37 -1.66 -8.51
N GLU A 132 9.23 -1.56 -9.51
CA GLU A 132 9.24 -2.42 -10.69
C GLU A 132 10.60 -3.12 -10.82
N ASP A 133 10.57 -4.34 -11.36
CA ASP A 133 11.78 -5.04 -11.80
C ASP A 133 12.36 -4.45 -13.11
N GLU A 134 13.48 -5.01 -13.57
CA GLU A 134 14.11 -4.67 -14.85
C GLU A 134 13.17 -4.86 -16.05
N GLN A 135 12.26 -5.84 -15.99
CA GLN A 135 11.28 -6.14 -17.04
C GLN A 135 10.03 -5.25 -16.94
N SER A 136 10.00 -4.29 -16.01
CA SER A 136 8.87 -3.39 -15.75
C SER A 136 7.61 -4.12 -15.28
N ASN A 137 7.78 -5.27 -14.62
CA ASN A 137 6.72 -5.85 -13.81
C ASN A 137 6.66 -5.13 -12.48
N TRP A 138 5.45 -4.78 -12.05
CA TRP A 138 5.22 -4.27 -10.71
C TRP A 138 5.47 -5.39 -9.68
N ILE A 139 6.33 -5.11 -8.70
CA ILE A 139 6.71 -6.07 -7.65
C ILE A 139 6.36 -5.59 -6.25
N GLY A 140 5.97 -4.32 -6.07
CA GLY A 140 5.57 -3.81 -4.77
C GLY A 140 5.54 -2.29 -4.67
N MET A 141 5.66 -1.80 -3.44
CA MET A 141 5.66 -0.37 -3.11
C MET A 141 6.63 -0.12 -1.96
N ALA A 142 7.31 1.01 -1.98
CA ALA A 142 8.12 1.49 -0.87
C ALA A 142 7.60 2.84 -0.37
N SER A 143 7.60 3.02 0.94
CA SER A 143 7.22 4.26 1.62
C SER A 143 8.46 5.03 2.08
N THR A 144 8.28 6.31 2.42
CA THR A 144 9.35 7.09 3.06
C THR A 144 9.85 6.45 4.36
N VAL A 145 9.00 5.70 5.08
CA VAL A 145 9.41 5.01 6.32
C VAL A 145 10.37 3.87 6.00
N ASP A 146 10.04 3.04 5.00
CA ASP A 146 10.89 1.91 4.59
C ASP A 146 12.29 2.40 4.19
N ILE A 147 12.34 3.49 3.42
CA ILE A 147 13.61 4.12 3.00
C ILE A 147 14.40 4.65 4.20
N LEU A 148 13.74 5.32 5.16
CA LEU A 148 14.41 5.84 6.35
C LEU A 148 14.94 4.71 7.26
N GLU A 149 14.18 3.63 7.40
CA GLU A 149 14.60 2.46 8.17
C GLU A 149 15.82 1.81 7.53
N GLU A 150 15.80 1.60 6.20
CA GLU A 150 16.93 1.03 5.48
C GLU A 150 18.18 1.91 5.60
N MET A 151 18.05 3.22 5.37
CA MET A 151 19.16 4.17 5.58
C MET A 151 19.69 4.12 7.02
N ALA A 152 18.83 3.97 8.02
CA ALA A 152 19.25 3.84 9.42
C ALA A 152 19.96 2.51 9.68
N HIS A 153 19.57 1.43 8.99
CA HIS A 153 20.24 0.13 9.05
C HIS A 153 21.62 0.17 8.38
N SER A 154 21.73 0.71 7.18
CA SER A 154 23.00 0.90 6.45
C SER A 154 24.00 1.74 7.26
N ASN A 155 23.54 2.79 7.93
CA ASN A 155 24.39 3.68 8.73
C ASN A 155 24.76 3.14 10.13
N LYS A 156 24.06 2.13 10.66
CA LYS A 156 24.46 1.47 11.92
C LYS A 156 25.74 0.64 11.78
N ALA A 157 26.23 0.42 10.55
CA ALA A 157 27.43 -0.38 10.27
C ALA A 157 28.79 0.34 10.47
N PHE A 158 28.82 1.64 10.80
CA PHE A 158 30.07 2.39 11.08
C PHE A 158 30.09 2.97 12.51
N PRO A 159 31.26 3.01 13.19
CA PRO A 159 31.30 2.96 14.65
C PRO A 159 30.80 4.27 15.27
N TYR A 160 29.68 4.19 15.98
CA TYR A 160 29.30 5.15 17.01
C TYR A 160 30.29 5.06 18.17
N ASN A 161 31.47 5.65 18.00
CA ASN A 161 32.32 6.04 19.12
C ASN A 161 31.58 7.14 19.89
N ARG A 162 30.73 6.74 20.84
CA ARG A 162 30.36 7.59 21.98
C ARG A 162 31.63 7.81 22.80
N ARG A 163 32.50 8.73 22.36
CA ARG A 163 33.47 9.34 23.26
C ARG A 163 32.66 10.18 24.25
N ARG A 164 32.24 9.58 25.36
CA ARG A 164 31.91 10.35 26.55
C ARG A 164 33.18 11.13 26.89
N LYS A 165 33.11 12.46 26.80
CA LYS A 165 34.09 13.31 27.48
C LYS A 165 34.01 12.93 28.96
N VAL A 166 35.07 12.32 29.47
CA VAL A 166 35.30 12.24 30.91
C VAL A 166 35.81 13.63 31.27
N GLU A 167 34.99 14.41 31.96
CA GLU A 167 35.43 15.65 32.59
C GLU A 167 36.29 15.25 33.80
N TYR A 168 37.50 15.81 33.87
CA TYR A 168 38.47 15.63 34.95
C TYR A 168 38.15 16.55 36.13
#